data_AF-A0AA39HWX5-F1
#
_entry.id   AF-A0AA39HWX5-F1
#
_cell.length_a   1.000
_cell.length_b   1.000
_cell.length_c   1.000
_cell.angle_alpha   90.00
_cell.angle_beta   90.00
_cell.angle_gamma   90.00
#
_symmetry.space_group_name_H-M   'P 1'
#
loop_
_entity.id
_entity.type
_entity.pdbx_description
1 polymer ?
#
loop_
_entity_poly.entity_id
_entity_poly.type
_entity_poly.pdbx_seq_one_letter_code
_entity_poly.pdbx_strand_id
1 'polypeptide(L)'
;MEDYRSRMEKLKMNGAGVDRDAGEINYLSDEEELNKTGGAPAILSDEEDDSFSDSEVSSVESDCEAEQMNETTDEKAKSTLKTELRPRKRAEQVSEKLCLWKCAVCGKKIKGNWSKRRQHIGSHEKLCIACPIAKCTSEPLECNFVTHLKSKHKTTRKDLSTEQKAIVQAQIDRNFTAAIQCEMKYFPPSSLISSSETAGRDPVNPHCKKCGNFLFVNIDMSGSGGDRVEPREDLEELLLFFSFLEDINTMLQSTFLDLHEQLALLELQNILLRNLIRLLEEDPQ
;
A
#
# COMPACT_ATOMS: atom_id res chain seq x y z
N MET A 1 10.13 12.52 -12.35
CA MET A 1 11.28 11.78 -11.78
C MET A 1 11.96 12.62 -10.69
N GLU A 2 12.17 13.93 -10.89
CA GLU A 2 12.57 14.86 -9.80
C GLU A 2 11.70 14.76 -8.55
N ASP A 3 10.36 14.66 -8.70
CA ASP A 3 9.44 14.63 -7.55
C ASP A 3 9.61 13.39 -6.64
N TYR A 4 9.95 12.24 -7.24
CA TYR A 4 10.24 11.01 -6.49
C TYR A 4 11.60 11.10 -5.77
N ARG A 5 12.61 11.72 -6.39
CA ARG A 5 13.91 12.00 -5.75
C ARG A 5 13.72 12.97 -4.57
N SER A 6 12.95 14.04 -4.73
CA SER A 6 12.64 14.98 -3.65
C SER A 6 11.86 14.35 -2.50
N ARG A 7 10.93 13.41 -2.78
CA ARG A 7 10.20 12.67 -1.74
C ARG A 7 11.12 11.76 -0.91
N MET A 8 12.11 11.13 -1.55
CA MET A 8 13.07 10.26 -0.87
C MET A 8 14.14 11.04 -0.09
N GLU A 9 14.54 12.21 -0.59
CA GLU A 9 15.51 13.08 0.09
C GLU A 9 14.92 13.69 1.37
N LYS A 10 13.61 13.99 1.36
CA LYS A 10 12.87 14.44 2.54
C LYS A 10 12.75 13.38 3.63
N LEU A 11 12.67 12.09 3.28
CA LEU A 11 12.63 10.99 4.24
C LEU A 11 14.00 10.72 4.91
N LYS A 12 15.11 10.99 4.20
CA LYS A 12 16.46 10.81 4.77
C LYS A 12 16.79 11.85 5.83
N MET A 13 16.30 13.08 5.69
CA MET A 13 16.56 14.16 6.65
C MET A 13 15.85 13.96 8.00
N ASN A 14 14.77 13.17 8.04
CA ASN A 14 13.97 12.99 9.26
C ASN A 14 14.36 11.74 10.08
N GLY A 15 15.34 10.95 9.63
CA GLY A 15 15.73 9.68 10.27
C GLY A 15 17.00 9.70 11.11
N ALA A 16 17.68 10.84 11.23
CA ALA A 16 18.93 10.97 11.99
C ALA A 16 18.62 11.46 13.41
N GLY A 17 18.33 10.56 14.35
CA GLY A 17 18.16 10.95 15.76
C GLY A 17 17.56 9.92 16.71
N VAL A 18 17.72 8.62 16.45
CA VAL A 18 17.40 7.61 17.47
C VAL A 18 18.64 6.73 17.66
N ASP A 19 19.50 7.17 18.57
CA ASP A 19 20.54 6.34 19.17
C ASP A 19 19.85 5.16 19.86
N ARG A 20 19.78 4.03 19.15
CA ARG A 20 19.38 2.76 19.75
C ARG A 20 20.57 2.22 20.51
N ASP A 21 20.50 2.37 21.83
CA ASP A 21 21.29 1.60 22.77
C ASP A 21 21.29 0.12 22.36
N ALA A 22 22.46 -0.38 22.01
CA ALA A 22 22.69 -1.77 21.63
C ALA A 22 22.63 -2.63 22.89
N GLY A 23 21.42 -3.08 23.25
CA GLY A 23 21.27 -4.21 24.15
C GLY A 23 21.79 -5.48 23.47
N GLU A 24 22.97 -5.95 23.90
CA GLU A 24 23.52 -7.27 23.57
C GLU A 24 22.51 -8.37 23.93
N ILE A 25 21.78 -8.85 22.92
CA ILE A 25 21.08 -10.13 23.01
C ILE A 25 22.09 -11.21 22.67
N ASN A 26 22.61 -11.84 23.73
CA ASN A 26 23.50 -12.97 23.67
C ASN A 26 22.72 -14.19 23.12
N TYR A 27 22.82 -14.41 21.81
CA TYR A 27 22.24 -15.57 21.14
C TYR A 27 23.18 -16.76 21.36
N LEU A 28 22.96 -17.48 22.46
CA LEU A 28 23.56 -18.79 22.70
C LEU A 28 23.17 -19.71 21.54
N SER A 29 24.14 -20.00 20.68
CA SER A 29 24.04 -20.98 19.61
C SER A 29 24.32 -22.35 20.22
N ASP A 30 23.27 -23.05 20.60
CA ASP A 30 23.36 -24.48 20.85
C ASP A 30 23.28 -25.21 19.51
N GLU A 31 24.43 -25.75 19.12
CA GLU A 31 24.57 -26.73 18.07
C GLU A 31 23.93 -28.04 18.52
N GLU A 32 22.95 -28.55 17.78
CA GLU A 32 22.63 -29.98 17.81
C GLU A 32 22.62 -30.56 16.39
N GLU A 33 23.67 -31.34 16.14
CA GLU A 33 23.75 -32.37 15.13
C GLU A 33 22.58 -33.35 15.24
N LEU A 34 21.76 -33.48 14.19
CA LEU A 34 20.95 -34.68 13.99
C LEU A 34 20.98 -35.14 12.53
N ASN A 35 21.92 -36.05 12.26
CA ASN A 35 21.71 -37.37 11.66
C ASN A 35 20.60 -37.56 10.61
N LYS A 36 21.04 -37.54 9.35
CA LYS A 36 20.97 -38.63 8.35
C LYS A 36 20.15 -39.89 8.71
N THR A 37 18.94 -40.01 8.17
CA THR A 37 18.25 -41.25 7.70
C THR A 37 17.09 -40.79 6.79
N GLY A 38 16.90 -41.20 5.54
CA GLY A 38 17.01 -42.55 5.00
C GLY A 38 15.69 -43.30 5.19
N GLY A 39 14.65 -42.99 4.42
CA GLY A 39 13.38 -43.72 4.49
C GLY A 39 12.29 -43.17 3.58
N ALA A 40 12.08 -43.82 2.43
CA ALA A 40 10.84 -43.73 1.67
C ALA A 40 9.84 -44.75 2.23
N PRO A 41 8.55 -44.39 2.36
CA PRO A 41 7.49 -45.40 2.36
C PRO A 41 6.46 -45.14 1.26
N ALA A 42 6.16 -46.20 0.52
CA ALA A 42 4.98 -46.34 -0.32
C ALA A 42 3.81 -46.88 0.53
N ILE A 43 2.65 -46.22 0.51
CA ILE A 43 1.33 -46.69 1.01
C ILE A 43 0.29 -45.88 0.20
N LEU A 44 -0.43 -46.36 -0.83
CA LEU A 44 -1.54 -47.33 -0.94
C LEU A 44 -2.80 -47.03 -0.11
N SER A 45 -3.96 -47.15 -0.79
CA SER A 45 -5.37 -47.24 -0.31
C SER A 45 -5.94 -45.99 0.37
N ASP A 46 -7.16 -45.51 0.15
CA ASP A 46 -8.45 -45.93 -0.46
C ASP A 46 -9.53 -45.63 0.59
N GLU A 47 -10.54 -44.90 0.14
CA GLU A 47 -11.96 -44.91 0.52
C GLU A 47 -12.47 -44.38 1.89
N GLU A 48 -13.72 -43.89 1.77
CA GLU A 48 -14.80 -43.67 2.76
C GLU A 48 -14.80 -42.30 3.46
N ASP A 49 -15.69 -41.37 3.08
CA ASP A 49 -17.14 -41.27 3.38
C ASP A 49 -17.35 -40.68 4.77
N ASP A 50 -17.89 -39.46 4.85
CA ASP A 50 -18.60 -38.94 6.03
C ASP A 50 -19.27 -37.58 5.77
N SER A 51 -20.60 -37.66 5.58
CA SER A 51 -21.61 -36.93 6.36
C SER A 51 -21.43 -35.41 6.55
N PHE A 52 -22.04 -34.62 5.66
CA PHE A 52 -22.34 -33.21 5.90
C PHE A 52 -23.61 -33.09 6.74
N SER A 53 -23.45 -32.71 8.01
CA SER A 53 -24.53 -32.38 8.94
C SER A 53 -24.94 -30.92 8.77
N ASP A 54 -26.11 -30.68 8.19
CA ASP A 54 -26.74 -29.35 8.12
C ASP A 54 -27.12 -28.89 9.53
N SER A 55 -26.46 -27.82 10.00
CA SER A 55 -26.84 -27.11 11.22
C SER A 55 -27.39 -25.75 10.85
N GLU A 56 -28.72 -25.68 10.84
CA GLU A 56 -29.49 -24.44 10.78
C GLU A 56 -29.23 -23.61 12.05
N VAL A 57 -28.60 -22.45 11.89
CA VAL A 57 -28.46 -21.47 12.98
C VAL A 57 -29.36 -20.28 12.69
N SER A 58 -30.30 -20.10 13.63
CA SER A 58 -31.32 -19.06 13.72
C SER A 58 -30.74 -17.64 13.64
N SER A 59 -31.22 -16.87 12.68
CA SER A 59 -31.13 -15.40 12.68
C SER A 59 -31.90 -14.83 13.86
N VAL A 60 -31.21 -14.08 14.72
CA VAL A 60 -31.85 -13.20 15.70
C VAL A 60 -31.71 -11.77 15.21
N GLU A 61 -32.84 -11.20 14.80
CA GLU A 61 -32.95 -9.79 14.45
C GLU A 61 -32.94 -8.97 15.74
N SER A 62 -32.07 -7.96 15.78
CA SER A 62 -31.96 -7.02 16.89
C SER A 62 -32.16 -5.63 16.35
N ASP A 63 -33.39 -5.15 16.44
CA ASP A 63 -33.77 -3.77 16.17
C ASP A 63 -33.22 -2.87 17.28
N CYS A 64 -32.41 -1.89 16.91
CA CYS A 64 -32.09 -0.74 17.76
C CYS A 64 -32.55 0.54 17.06
N GLU A 65 -33.76 0.93 17.41
CA GLU A 65 -34.31 2.25 17.16
C GLU A 65 -33.46 3.31 17.88
N ALA A 66 -32.96 4.28 17.12
CA ALA A 66 -32.42 5.52 17.66
C ALA A 66 -33.04 6.68 16.88
N GLU A 67 -34.11 7.23 17.45
CA GLU A 67 -34.58 8.57 17.11
C GLU A 67 -33.63 9.60 17.73
N GLN A 68 -33.16 10.57 16.93
CA GLN A 68 -33.11 11.96 17.39
C GLN A 68 -32.80 12.99 16.29
N MET A 69 -33.81 13.84 16.08
CA MET A 69 -33.77 15.31 15.97
C MET A 69 -32.93 16.00 14.88
N ASN A 70 -33.67 16.34 13.83
CA ASN A 70 -33.71 17.61 13.12
C ASN A 70 -33.11 18.87 13.80
N GLU A 71 -32.19 19.54 13.11
CA GLU A 71 -32.15 21.01 13.09
C GLU A 71 -31.69 21.51 11.71
N THR A 72 -32.62 22.10 10.98
CA THR A 72 -32.42 22.73 9.68
C THR A 72 -32.09 24.20 9.86
N THR A 73 -30.92 24.63 9.41
CA THR A 73 -30.66 26.05 9.15
C THR A 73 -30.40 26.26 7.65
N ASP A 74 -31.36 26.95 7.05
CA ASP A 74 -31.29 27.53 5.71
C ASP A 74 -30.24 28.65 5.69
N GLU A 75 -29.17 28.51 4.90
CA GLU A 75 -28.38 29.66 4.44
C GLU A 75 -28.06 29.51 2.96
N LYS A 76 -28.78 30.33 2.21
CA LYS A 76 -28.86 30.48 0.77
C LYS A 76 -27.72 31.36 0.29
N ALA A 77 -26.64 30.77 -0.23
CA ALA A 77 -25.62 31.52 -0.96
C ALA A 77 -25.24 30.83 -2.28
N LYS A 78 -25.93 31.27 -3.32
CA LYS A 78 -25.68 31.07 -4.75
C LYS A 78 -24.25 31.49 -5.11
N SER A 79 -23.34 30.53 -5.28
CA SER A 79 -22.01 30.73 -5.86
C SER A 79 -21.83 29.85 -7.09
N THR A 80 -22.29 30.39 -8.21
CA THR A 80 -22.02 29.89 -9.56
C THR A 80 -20.63 30.39 -9.97
N LEU A 81 -19.61 29.52 -10.01
CA LEU A 81 -18.40 29.57 -10.85
C LEU A 81 -17.20 28.86 -10.17
N LYS A 82 -16.89 27.63 -10.63
CA LYS A 82 -15.53 27.16 -10.99
C LYS A 82 -15.55 25.66 -11.31
N THR A 83 -16.02 25.34 -12.51
CA THR A 83 -15.77 24.05 -13.17
C THR A 83 -14.56 24.21 -14.08
N GLU A 84 -13.36 24.31 -13.52
CA GLU A 84 -12.13 24.37 -14.32
C GLU A 84 -10.98 23.71 -13.51
N LEU A 85 -10.36 22.69 -14.13
CA LEU A 85 -9.04 22.11 -13.80
C LEU A 85 -8.90 21.16 -12.59
N ARG A 86 -9.38 19.90 -12.73
CA ARG A 86 -8.69 18.73 -12.11
C ARG A 86 -8.50 17.47 -13.01
N PRO A 87 -8.05 17.53 -14.30
CA PRO A 87 -7.76 16.30 -15.06
C PRO A 87 -6.39 15.63 -14.79
N ARG A 88 -5.43 16.27 -14.10
CA ARG A 88 -4.02 15.76 -14.08
C ARG A 88 -3.79 14.47 -13.30
N LYS A 89 -4.49 14.23 -12.18
CA LYS A 89 -4.17 13.10 -11.28
C LYS A 89 -4.48 11.72 -11.85
N ARG A 90 -5.39 11.62 -12.83
CA ARG A 90 -5.80 10.31 -13.39
C ARG A 90 -4.80 9.75 -14.39
N ALA A 91 -4.15 10.59 -15.21
CA ALA A 91 -3.20 10.13 -16.22
C ALA A 91 -1.93 9.51 -15.60
N GLU A 92 -1.44 10.07 -14.49
CA GLU A 92 -0.25 9.54 -13.80
C GLU A 92 -0.51 8.15 -13.18
N GLN A 93 -1.69 7.93 -12.59
CA GLN A 93 -2.05 6.64 -11.98
C GLN A 93 -2.21 5.49 -12.99
N VAL A 94 -2.63 5.81 -14.23
CA VAL A 94 -2.77 4.80 -15.29
C VAL A 94 -1.39 4.35 -15.78
N SER A 95 -0.42 5.26 -15.86
CA SER A 95 0.93 4.96 -16.33
C SER A 95 1.66 3.93 -15.45
N GLU A 96 1.51 4.00 -14.11
CA GLU A 96 2.22 3.09 -13.20
C GLU A 96 1.72 1.64 -13.30
N LYS A 97 0.41 1.45 -13.52
CA LYS A 97 -0.19 0.11 -13.67
C LYS A 97 0.34 -0.64 -14.90
N LEU A 98 0.90 0.08 -15.87
CA LEU A 98 1.40 -0.48 -17.13
C LEU A 98 2.94 -0.54 -17.21
N CYS A 99 3.64 0.02 -16.22
CA CYS A 99 5.09 -0.04 -16.15
C CYS A 99 5.58 -1.49 -15.98
N LEU A 100 6.55 -1.86 -16.82
CA LEU A 100 7.29 -3.10 -16.73
C LEU A 100 8.68 -2.83 -16.15
N TRP A 101 8.95 -3.40 -14.98
CA TRP A 101 10.22 -3.24 -14.27
C TRP A 101 11.03 -4.52 -14.31
N LYS A 102 12.36 -4.41 -14.41
CA LYS A 102 13.28 -5.54 -14.21
C LYS A 102 13.88 -5.45 -12.81
N CYS A 103 13.88 -6.54 -12.05
CA CYS A 103 14.65 -6.55 -10.81
C CYS A 103 16.16 -6.54 -11.15
N ALA A 104 16.92 -5.61 -10.57
CA ALA A 104 18.37 -5.50 -10.78
C ALA A 104 19.15 -6.69 -10.20
N VAL A 105 18.61 -7.34 -9.16
CA VAL A 105 19.27 -8.46 -8.47
C VAL A 105 18.98 -9.80 -9.16
N CYS A 106 17.71 -10.16 -9.38
CA CYS A 106 17.35 -11.46 -9.96
C CYS A 106 16.95 -11.42 -11.44
N GLY A 107 16.87 -10.24 -12.05
CA GLY A 107 16.48 -10.08 -13.46
C GLY A 107 15.00 -10.33 -13.78
N LYS A 108 14.18 -10.73 -12.78
CA LYS A 108 12.75 -11.02 -12.98
C LYS A 108 11.99 -9.76 -13.41
N LYS A 109 11.13 -9.91 -14.42
CA LYS A 109 10.27 -8.82 -14.90
C LYS A 109 8.99 -8.76 -14.07
N ILE A 110 8.70 -7.60 -13.49
CA ILE A 110 7.53 -7.33 -12.65
C ILE A 110 6.66 -6.29 -13.36
N LYS A 111 5.41 -6.65 -13.65
CA LYS A 111 4.44 -5.76 -14.31
C LYS A 111 3.47 -5.19 -13.29
N GLY A 112 3.32 -3.86 -13.28
CA GLY A 112 2.25 -3.17 -12.56
C GLY A 112 2.73 -2.27 -11.43
N ASN A 113 1.81 -2.02 -10.50
CA ASN A 113 1.94 -1.05 -9.43
C ASN A 113 3.05 -1.38 -8.41
N TRP A 114 3.36 -0.39 -7.58
CA TRP A 114 4.25 -0.50 -6.43
C TRP A 114 4.01 -1.75 -5.56
N SER A 115 2.76 -2.16 -5.30
CA SER A 115 2.45 -3.32 -4.44
C SER A 115 3.12 -4.62 -4.92
N LYS A 116 3.19 -4.86 -6.23
CA LYS A 116 3.87 -6.05 -6.80
C LYS A 116 5.38 -5.96 -6.65
N ARG A 117 5.96 -4.76 -6.79
CA ARG A 117 7.39 -4.52 -6.56
C ARG A 117 7.73 -4.72 -5.08
N ARG A 118 6.91 -4.20 -4.17
CA ARG A 118 7.03 -4.41 -2.72
C ARG A 118 7.03 -5.89 -2.34
N GLN A 119 6.06 -6.65 -2.82
CA GLN A 119 6.01 -8.10 -2.59
C GLN A 119 7.27 -8.81 -3.10
N HIS A 120 7.76 -8.40 -4.27
CA HIS A 120 9.00 -8.94 -4.82
C HIS A 120 10.22 -8.61 -3.95
N ILE A 121 10.36 -7.36 -3.49
CA ILE A 121 11.40 -6.95 -2.54
C ILE A 121 11.29 -7.79 -1.25
N GLY A 122 10.07 -8.00 -0.74
CA GLY A 122 9.84 -8.81 0.45
C GLY A 122 10.34 -10.24 0.33
N SER A 123 10.30 -10.83 -0.87
CA SER A 123 10.89 -12.16 -1.10
C SER A 123 12.43 -12.18 -1.06
N HIS A 124 13.08 -11.06 -1.39
CA HIS A 124 14.53 -10.92 -1.32
C HIS A 124 15.01 -10.61 0.09
N GLU A 125 14.32 -9.71 0.78
CA GLU A 125 14.69 -9.20 2.11
C GLU A 125 14.03 -10.00 3.25
N LYS A 126 13.31 -11.09 2.92
CA LYS A 126 12.56 -11.94 3.87
C LYS A 126 11.62 -11.12 4.77
N LEU A 127 10.91 -10.17 4.17
CA LEU A 127 9.94 -9.31 4.87
C LEU A 127 8.65 -10.10 5.13
N CYS A 128 8.69 -10.94 6.14
CA CYS A 128 7.59 -11.77 6.59
C CYS A 128 6.78 -11.09 7.70
N ILE A 129 5.58 -11.60 7.94
CA ILE A 129 4.71 -11.20 9.05
C ILE A 129 4.60 -12.39 9.98
N ALA A 130 4.98 -12.23 11.24
CA ALA A 130 4.80 -13.25 12.26
C ALA A 130 3.30 -13.42 12.53
N CYS A 131 2.84 -14.67 12.60
CA CYS A 131 1.44 -14.96 12.88
C CYS A 131 1.06 -14.50 14.30
N PRO A 132 0.00 -13.68 14.48
CA PRO A 132 -0.38 -13.17 15.79
C PRO A 132 -1.17 -14.19 16.64
N ILE A 133 -1.44 -15.39 16.11
CA ILE A 133 -2.17 -16.44 16.81
C ILE A 133 -1.19 -17.25 17.66
N ALA A 134 -1.52 -17.38 18.95
CA ALA A 134 -0.65 -18.05 19.93
C ALA A 134 -0.25 -19.45 19.46
N LYS A 135 1.02 -19.81 19.67
CA LYS A 135 1.66 -21.09 19.28
C LYS A 135 1.86 -21.29 17.77
N CYS A 136 1.53 -20.31 16.92
CA CYS A 136 1.86 -20.38 15.51
C CYS A 136 3.24 -19.76 15.24
N THR A 137 4.23 -20.57 14.88
CA THR A 137 5.61 -20.12 14.58
C THR A 137 5.83 -19.76 13.11
N SER A 138 4.77 -19.77 12.29
CA SER A 138 4.94 -19.47 10.88
C SER A 138 5.05 -17.98 10.62
N GLU A 139 5.92 -17.63 9.67
CA GLU A 139 6.13 -16.27 9.21
C GLU A 139 5.84 -16.17 7.71
N PRO A 140 4.55 -16.16 7.30
CA PRO A 140 4.20 -15.99 5.90
C PRO A 140 4.61 -14.60 5.36
N LEU A 141 4.90 -14.53 4.07
CA LEU A 141 4.95 -13.27 3.34
C LEU A 141 3.59 -12.55 3.44
N GLU A 142 3.60 -11.22 3.38
CA GLU A 142 2.38 -10.38 3.48
C GLU A 142 1.25 -10.86 2.56
N CYS A 143 1.56 -11.12 1.28
CA CYS A 143 0.62 -11.62 0.29
C CYS A 143 -0.03 -12.97 0.62
N ASN A 144 0.65 -13.80 1.42
CA ASN A 144 0.22 -15.15 1.80
C ASN A 144 -0.41 -15.16 3.20
N PHE A 145 -0.38 -14.03 3.92
CA PHE A 145 -0.86 -13.96 5.30
C PHE A 145 -2.35 -14.29 5.41
N VAL A 146 -3.19 -13.78 4.50
CA VAL A 146 -4.64 -14.09 4.48
C VAL A 146 -4.88 -15.57 4.22
N THR A 147 -4.17 -16.16 3.26
CA THR A 147 -4.27 -17.60 2.95
C THR A 147 -3.78 -18.44 4.12
N HIS A 148 -2.73 -18.01 4.80
CA HIS A 148 -2.23 -18.64 6.02
C HIS A 148 -3.30 -18.65 7.13
N LEU A 149 -3.92 -17.51 7.43
CA LEU A 149 -4.98 -17.43 8.44
C LEU A 149 -6.15 -18.37 8.09
N LYS A 150 -6.63 -18.33 6.84
CA LYS A 150 -7.73 -19.17 6.39
C LYS A 150 -7.41 -20.67 6.45
N SER A 151 -6.21 -21.07 6.04
CA SER A 151 -5.85 -22.49 5.93
C SER A 151 -5.42 -23.11 7.27
N LYS A 152 -4.63 -22.40 8.07
CA LYS A 152 -4.05 -22.92 9.32
C LYS A 152 -4.91 -22.66 10.55
N HIS A 153 -5.66 -21.56 10.55
CA HIS A 153 -6.43 -21.12 11.72
C HIS A 153 -7.93 -21.08 11.49
N LYS A 154 -8.38 -21.26 10.25
CA LYS A 154 -9.80 -21.13 9.85
C LYS A 154 -10.38 -19.76 10.24
N THR A 155 -9.52 -18.73 10.23
CA THR A 155 -9.90 -17.34 10.55
C THR A 155 -9.57 -16.40 9.39
N THR A 156 -10.12 -15.19 9.45
CA THR A 156 -9.81 -14.09 8.54
C THR A 156 -9.15 -12.92 9.29
N ARG A 157 -8.64 -11.91 8.57
CA ARG A 157 -8.10 -10.69 9.22
C ARG A 157 -9.14 -9.94 10.04
N LYS A 158 -10.43 -10.03 9.68
CA LYS A 158 -11.53 -9.37 10.39
C LYS A 158 -11.80 -10.02 11.74
N ASP A 159 -11.53 -11.32 11.87
CA ASP A 159 -11.76 -12.12 13.09
C ASP A 159 -10.64 -11.98 14.14
N LEU A 160 -9.53 -11.35 13.78
CA LEU A 160 -8.43 -11.09 14.71
C LEU A 160 -8.87 -10.09 15.80
N SER A 161 -8.35 -10.28 17.02
CA SER A 161 -8.56 -9.30 18.10
C SER A 161 -7.94 -7.95 17.73
N THR A 162 -8.39 -6.88 18.38
CA THR A 162 -7.85 -5.53 18.16
C THR A 162 -6.33 -5.47 18.38
N GLU A 163 -5.83 -6.15 19.41
CA GLU A 163 -4.40 -6.24 19.70
C GLU A 163 -3.63 -6.98 18.59
N GLN A 164 -4.14 -8.12 18.14
CA GLN A 164 -3.53 -8.89 17.05
C GLN A 164 -3.50 -8.11 15.74
N LYS A 165 -4.58 -7.36 15.44
CA LYS A 165 -4.64 -6.46 14.28
C LYS A 165 -3.57 -5.37 14.36
N ALA A 166 -3.40 -4.74 15.52
CA ALA A 166 -2.37 -3.73 15.74
C ALA A 166 -0.96 -4.29 15.53
N ILE A 167 -0.67 -5.49 16.05
CA ILE A 167 0.63 -6.16 15.86
C ILE A 167 0.91 -6.42 14.37
N VAL A 168 -0.07 -6.98 13.65
CA VAL A 168 0.05 -7.25 12.21
C VAL A 168 0.26 -5.96 11.43
N GLN A 169 -0.50 -4.90 11.74
CA GLN A 169 -0.38 -3.63 11.06
C GLN A 169 1.01 -3.01 11.27
N ALA A 170 1.52 -3.00 12.51
CA ALA A 170 2.86 -2.52 12.81
C ALA A 170 3.96 -3.29 12.07
N GLN A 171 3.76 -4.59 11.79
CA GLN A 171 4.68 -5.37 10.95
C GLN A 171 4.57 -5.01 9.47
N ILE A 172 3.35 -4.81 8.96
CA ILE A 172 3.13 -4.34 7.58
C ILE A 172 3.81 -3.00 7.35
N ASP A 173 3.66 -2.05 8.27
CA ASP A 173 4.24 -0.71 8.15
C ASP A 173 5.77 -0.74 8.20
N ARG A 174 6.35 -1.58 9.07
CA ARG A 174 7.78 -1.85 9.10
C ARG A 174 8.28 -2.43 7.77
N ASN A 175 7.59 -3.45 7.26
CA ASN A 175 7.93 -4.08 5.99
C ASN A 175 7.78 -3.11 4.81
N PHE A 176 6.76 -2.24 4.83
CA PHE A 176 6.57 -1.20 3.83
C PHE A 176 7.73 -0.21 3.81
N THR A 177 8.14 0.26 4.99
CA THR A 177 9.26 1.19 5.15
C THR A 177 10.57 0.57 4.65
N ALA A 178 10.85 -0.67 5.06
CA ALA A 178 12.02 -1.42 4.59
C ALA A 178 12.01 -1.59 3.06
N ALA A 179 10.86 -1.92 2.47
CA ALA A 179 10.74 -2.08 1.03
C ALA A 179 10.98 -0.77 0.26
N ILE A 180 10.54 0.39 0.79
CA ILE A 180 10.83 1.70 0.21
C ILE A 180 12.34 1.97 0.21
N GLN A 181 13.01 1.71 1.34
CA GLN A 181 14.47 1.90 1.44
C GLN A 181 15.24 1.00 0.46
N CYS A 182 14.73 -0.21 0.22
CA CYS A 182 15.29 -1.15 -0.73
C CYS A 182 14.87 -0.89 -2.19
N GLU A 183 13.92 0.01 -2.48
CA GLU A 183 13.40 0.20 -3.84
C GLU A 183 14.52 0.51 -4.84
N MET A 184 15.42 1.44 -4.50
CA MET A 184 16.51 1.85 -5.38
C MET A 184 17.56 0.76 -5.62
N LYS A 185 17.67 -0.22 -4.71
CA LYS A 185 18.56 -1.38 -4.83
C LYS A 185 18.01 -2.39 -5.83
N TYR A 186 16.70 -2.66 -5.79
CA TYR A 186 16.07 -3.69 -6.63
C TYR A 186 15.48 -3.15 -7.93
N PHE A 187 15.00 -1.91 -7.93
CA PHE A 187 14.31 -1.25 -9.04
C PHE A 187 14.82 0.18 -9.23
N PRO A 188 16.12 0.38 -9.51
CA PRO A 188 16.63 1.70 -9.87
C PRO A 188 15.90 2.21 -11.13
N PRO A 189 15.85 3.52 -11.38
CA PRO A 189 15.16 4.07 -12.55
C PRO A 189 15.65 3.50 -13.89
N SER A 190 16.92 3.09 -13.98
CA SER A 190 17.49 2.40 -15.15
C SER A 190 16.91 1.00 -15.42
N SER A 191 16.20 0.42 -14.45
CA SER A 191 15.56 -0.89 -14.56
C SER A 191 14.11 -0.82 -15.07
N LEU A 192 13.58 0.37 -15.31
CA LEU A 192 12.31 0.53 -16.01
C LEU A 192 12.51 0.13 -17.49
N ILE A 193 11.85 -0.96 -17.93
CA ILE A 193 11.97 -1.45 -19.30
C ILE A 193 11.09 -0.62 -20.23
N SER A 194 9.81 -0.46 -19.87
CA SER A 194 8.86 0.29 -20.68
C SER A 194 7.67 0.75 -19.85
N SER A 195 7.20 1.96 -20.12
CA SER A 195 5.87 2.46 -19.77
C SER A 195 4.93 2.17 -20.94
N SER A 196 4.80 0.91 -21.33
CA SER A 196 4.04 0.57 -22.53
C SER A 196 2.55 0.64 -22.24
N GLU A 197 2.00 1.84 -22.36
CA GLU A 197 0.58 2.12 -22.42
C GLU A 197 -0.07 1.50 -23.69
N THR A 198 0.73 0.99 -24.63
CA THR A 198 0.25 0.64 -25.98
C THR A 198 0.99 -0.51 -26.70
N ALA A 199 1.82 -1.34 -26.05
CA ALA A 199 2.56 -2.41 -26.77
C ALA A 199 1.70 -3.59 -27.28
N GLY A 200 0.36 -3.52 -27.15
CA GLY A 200 -0.57 -4.54 -27.65
C GLY A 200 -1.58 -4.04 -28.67
N ARG A 201 -1.58 -2.74 -28.98
CA ARG A 201 -2.22 -2.28 -30.21
C ARG A 201 -1.08 -2.11 -31.19
N ASP A 202 -0.80 -3.17 -31.94
CA ASP A 202 -0.23 -2.97 -33.28
C ASP A 202 -1.00 -1.78 -33.87
N PRO A 203 -0.33 -0.75 -34.40
CA PRO A 203 -1.03 0.35 -35.06
C PRO A 203 -1.90 -0.31 -36.12
N VAL A 204 -3.19 -0.49 -35.78
CA VAL A 204 -4.15 -1.10 -36.67
C VAL A 204 -4.20 -0.10 -37.77
N ASN A 205 -3.51 -0.41 -38.87
CA ASN A 205 -3.41 0.49 -39.99
C ASN A 205 -4.87 0.79 -40.36
N PRO A 206 -5.36 2.03 -40.19
CA PRO A 206 -6.78 2.31 -40.38
C PRO A 206 -7.20 2.11 -41.85
N HIS A 207 -6.22 1.84 -42.72
CA HIS A 207 -6.42 1.51 -44.10
C HIS A 207 -6.70 0.02 -44.27
N CYS A 208 -7.81 -0.27 -44.93
CA CYS A 208 -8.05 -1.61 -45.45
C CYS A 208 -6.97 -1.96 -46.49
N LYS A 209 -6.23 -3.07 -46.29
CA LYS A 209 -5.17 -3.53 -47.22
C LYS A 209 -5.65 -3.78 -48.65
N LYS A 210 -6.96 -4.00 -48.87
CA LYS A 210 -7.51 -4.28 -50.20
C LYS A 210 -7.92 -3.03 -50.98
N CYS A 211 -8.43 -2.00 -50.30
CA CYS A 211 -9.00 -0.83 -50.99
C CYS A 211 -8.32 0.49 -50.64
N GLY A 212 -7.40 0.54 -49.68
CA GLY A 212 -6.68 1.76 -49.30
C GLY A 212 -7.55 2.85 -48.66
N ASN A 213 -8.85 2.62 -48.49
CA ASN A 213 -9.74 3.58 -47.85
C ASN A 213 -9.55 3.56 -46.33
N PHE A 214 -9.58 4.76 -45.75
CA PHE A 214 -9.54 4.99 -44.31
C PHE A 214 -10.84 4.46 -43.71
N LEU A 215 -10.76 3.44 -42.86
CA LEU A 215 -11.86 3.03 -42.02
C LEU A 215 -11.98 4.08 -40.91
N PHE A 216 -12.90 5.03 -41.08
CA PHE A 216 -13.42 5.78 -39.95
C PHE A 216 -14.17 4.78 -39.08
N VAL A 217 -13.49 4.27 -38.06
CA VAL A 217 -14.17 3.59 -36.97
C VAL A 217 -14.92 4.68 -36.22
N ASN A 218 -16.18 4.92 -36.61
CA ASN A 218 -17.10 5.64 -35.74
C ASN A 218 -17.24 4.80 -34.49
N ILE A 219 -16.50 5.16 -33.44
CA ILE A 219 -16.69 4.61 -32.11
C ILE A 219 -18.02 5.22 -31.65
N ASP A 220 -19.12 4.60 -32.04
CA ASP A 220 -20.45 4.92 -31.54
C ASP A 220 -20.45 4.60 -30.03
N MET A 221 -20.24 5.63 -29.21
CA MET A 221 -20.41 5.56 -27.75
C MET A 221 -21.89 5.54 -27.34
N SER A 222 -22.80 5.27 -28.29
CA SER A 222 -24.25 5.27 -28.13
C SER A 222 -24.83 3.90 -27.76
N GLY A 223 -23.99 2.90 -27.46
CA GLY A 223 -24.40 1.56 -27.02
C GLY A 223 -24.71 1.47 -25.52
N SER A 224 -25.74 2.20 -25.05
CA SER A 224 -26.38 1.96 -23.75
C SER A 224 -27.37 0.80 -23.86
N GLY A 225 -26.84 -0.44 -23.83
CA GLY A 225 -27.62 -1.64 -23.53
C GLY A 225 -27.49 -1.93 -22.04
N GLY A 226 -28.52 -1.56 -21.27
CA GLY A 226 -28.53 -1.69 -19.82
C GLY A 226 -28.76 -3.12 -19.36
N ASP A 227 -27.68 -3.85 -19.13
CA ASP A 227 -27.68 -4.84 -18.06
C ASP A 227 -27.38 -4.11 -16.76
N ARG A 228 -28.36 -4.08 -15.85
CA ARG A 228 -28.15 -3.68 -14.46
C ARG A 228 -27.17 -4.68 -13.84
N VAL A 229 -25.88 -4.42 -14.00
CA VAL A 229 -24.85 -4.99 -13.13
C VAL A 229 -25.09 -4.35 -11.77
N GLU A 230 -25.65 -5.11 -10.83
CA GLU A 230 -25.70 -4.69 -9.43
C GLU A 230 -24.25 -4.45 -8.95
N PRO A 231 -23.92 -3.25 -8.46
CA PRO A 231 -22.59 -2.95 -7.95
C PRO A 231 -22.50 -3.52 -6.54
N ARG A 232 -22.25 -4.82 -6.40
CA ARG A 232 -22.34 -5.50 -5.09
C ARG A 232 -21.03 -5.92 -4.43
N GLU A 233 -19.85 -5.67 -5.01
CA GLU A 233 -18.59 -6.05 -4.36
C GLU A 233 -17.48 -4.97 -4.34
N ASP A 234 -17.63 -3.85 -5.06
CA ASP A 234 -16.58 -2.80 -5.12
C ASP A 234 -16.63 -1.81 -3.94
N LEU A 235 -17.63 -1.91 -3.06
CA LEU A 235 -17.73 -1.07 -1.87
C LEU A 235 -16.64 -1.40 -0.83
N GLU A 236 -16.20 -2.66 -0.73
CA GLU A 236 -15.08 -3.01 0.15
C GLU A 236 -13.74 -2.47 -0.39
N GLU A 237 -13.52 -2.49 -1.71
CA GLU A 237 -12.34 -1.86 -2.32
C GLU A 237 -12.37 -0.33 -2.15
N LEU A 238 -13.54 0.29 -2.27
CA LEU A 238 -13.69 1.73 -2.02
C LEU A 238 -13.43 2.07 -0.56
N LEU A 239 -13.90 1.28 0.41
CA LEU A 239 -13.64 1.51 1.83
C LEU A 239 -12.15 1.33 2.18
N LEU A 240 -11.47 0.34 1.60
CA LEU A 240 -10.01 0.19 1.73
C LEU A 240 -9.25 1.36 1.07
N PHE A 241 -9.79 1.92 -0.02
CA PHE A 241 -9.24 3.10 -0.65
C PHE A 241 -9.47 4.37 0.19
N PHE A 242 -10.63 4.52 0.82
CA PHE A 242 -10.92 5.63 1.74
C PHE A 242 -10.06 5.56 2.99
N SER A 243 -9.88 4.38 3.60
CA SER A 243 -8.98 4.23 4.75
C SER A 243 -7.53 4.57 4.37
N PHE A 244 -7.07 4.15 3.18
CA PHE A 244 -5.74 4.52 2.69
C PHE A 244 -5.58 6.03 2.43
N LEU A 245 -6.64 6.71 1.99
CA LEU A 245 -6.64 8.17 1.84
C LEU A 245 -6.64 8.90 3.18
N GLU A 246 -7.33 8.37 4.19
CA GLU A 246 -7.29 8.89 5.56
C GLU A 246 -5.91 8.73 6.18
N ASP A 247 -5.24 7.58 5.96
CA ASP A 247 -3.86 7.36 6.39
C ASP A 247 -2.88 8.34 5.72
N ILE A 248 -3.03 8.56 4.41
CA ILE A 248 -2.24 9.57 3.68
C ILE A 248 -2.53 10.97 4.22
N ASN A 249 -3.79 11.30 4.47
CA ASN A 249 -4.16 12.62 4.98
C ASN A 249 -3.59 12.85 6.39
N THR A 250 -3.64 11.82 7.25
CA THR A 250 -3.08 11.86 8.61
C THR A 250 -1.55 12.00 8.57
N MET A 251 -0.88 11.24 7.69
CA MET A 251 0.55 11.37 7.47
C MET A 251 0.93 12.76 6.94
N LEU A 252 0.15 13.31 6.00
CA LEU A 252 0.36 14.67 5.49
C LEU A 252 0.15 15.73 6.58
N GLN A 253 -0.89 15.60 7.41
CA GLN A 253 -1.16 16.52 8.52
C GLN A 253 -0.06 16.47 9.58
N SER A 254 0.41 15.28 9.97
CA SER A 254 1.54 15.14 10.89
C SER A 254 2.81 15.78 10.32
N THR A 255 3.16 15.51 9.06
CA THR A 255 4.35 16.15 8.45
C THR A 255 4.22 17.67 8.29
N PHE A 256 2.99 18.19 8.19
CA PHE A 256 2.73 19.63 8.12
C PHE A 256 2.91 20.30 9.48
N LEU A 257 2.48 19.65 10.57
CA LEU A 257 2.71 20.11 11.94
C LEU A 257 4.21 20.15 12.26
N ASP A 258 4.95 19.08 11.93
CA ASP A 258 6.40 19.04 12.12
C ASP A 258 7.12 20.15 11.35
N LEU A 259 6.70 20.43 10.11
CA LEU A 259 7.28 21.52 9.32
C LEU A 259 6.98 22.89 9.92
N HIS A 260 5.77 23.08 10.46
CA HIS A 260 5.37 24.33 11.10
C HIS A 260 6.16 24.57 12.39
N GLU A 261 6.41 23.51 13.18
CA GLU A 261 7.25 23.58 14.37
C GLU A 261 8.72 23.90 14.01
N GLN A 262 9.27 23.23 12.98
CA GLN A 262 10.63 23.53 12.49
C GLN A 262 10.76 24.97 11.97
N LEU A 263 9.75 25.48 11.28
CA LEU A 263 9.73 26.87 10.79
C LEU A 263 9.68 27.87 11.96
N ALA A 264 8.86 27.62 12.98
CA ALA A 264 8.78 28.44 14.18
C ALA A 264 10.12 28.49 14.96
N LEU A 265 10.82 27.35 15.06
CA LEU A 265 12.16 27.29 15.66
C LEU A 265 13.18 28.11 14.86
N LEU A 266 13.14 28.05 13.54
CA LEU A 266 14.02 28.83 12.68
C LEU A 266 13.74 30.35 12.78
N GLU A 267 12.48 30.76 12.88
CA GLU A 267 12.11 32.15 13.13
C GLU A 267 12.62 32.65 14.48
N LEU A 268 12.49 31.85 15.54
CA LEU A 268 13.05 32.16 16.87
C LEU A 268 14.57 32.30 16.84
N GLN A 269 15.27 31.40 16.15
CA GLN A 269 16.73 31.48 15.97
C GLN A 269 17.14 32.78 15.26
N ASN A 270 16.40 33.18 14.21
CA ASN A 270 16.65 34.43 13.50
C ASN A 270 16.40 35.66 14.37
N ILE A 271 15.36 35.65 15.23
CA ILE A 271 15.09 36.73 16.17
C ILE A 271 16.23 36.86 17.20
N LEU A 272 16.68 35.74 17.78
CA LEU A 272 17.78 35.72 18.73
C LEU A 272 19.08 36.23 18.09
N LEU A 273 19.38 35.81 16.86
CA LEU A 273 20.57 36.27 16.13
C LEU A 273 20.53 37.78 15.89
N ARG A 274 19.38 38.33 15.50
CA ARG A 274 19.20 39.78 15.33
C ARG A 274 19.39 40.56 16.63
N ASN A 275 18.91 40.04 17.76
CA ASN A 275 19.09 40.67 19.06
C ASN A 275 20.56 40.63 19.51
N LEU A 276 21.27 39.52 19.28
CA LEU A 276 22.71 39.43 19.56
C LEU A 276 23.52 40.42 18.73
N ILE A 277 23.20 40.58 17.45
CA ILE A 277 23.86 41.57 16.58
C ILE A 277 23.68 42.99 17.15
N ARG A 278 22.45 43.36 17.55
CA ARG A 278 22.19 44.67 18.16
C ARG A 278 23.00 44.90 19.45
N LEU A 279 23.08 43.90 20.31
CA LEU A 279 23.87 43.98 21.55
C LEU A 279 25.37 44.16 21.28
N LEU A 280 25.89 43.61 20.18
CA LEU A 280 27.28 43.81 19.78
C LEU A 280 27.53 45.18 19.13
N GLU A 281 26.51 45.81 18.55
CA GLU A 281 26.61 47.12 17.91
C GLU A 281 26.45 48.29 18.90
N GLU A 282 25.81 48.08 20.05
CA GLU A 282 25.54 49.12 21.06
C GLU A 282 26.74 49.48 21.96
N ASP A 283 27.94 48.92 21.70
CA ASP A 283 29.16 49.21 22.48
C ASP A 283 30.27 49.93 21.66
N PRO A 284 30.03 51.13 21.09
CA PRO A 284 31.11 52.00 20.64
C PRO A 284 31.52 52.92 21.80
N GLN A 285 32.75 52.75 22.29
CA GLN A 285 33.43 53.70 23.18
C GLN A 285 33.40 55.14 22.66
#